data_AF-A0A2N2EN10-F1
#
_entry.id   AF-A0A2N2EN10-F1
#
_cell.length_a   1.000
_cell.length_b   1.000
_cell.length_c   1.000
_cell.angle_alpha   90.00
_cell.angle_beta   90.00
_cell.angle_gamma   90.00
#
_symmetry.space_group_name_H-M   'P 1'
#
loop_
_entity.id
_entity.type
_entity.pdbx_description
1 polymer ?
#
loop_
_entity_poly.entity_id
_entity_poly.type
_entity_poly.pdbx_seq_one_letter_code
_entity_poly.pdbx_strand_id
1 'polypeptide(L)'
;MRYCVSILRKLTILSVLPLFTAAASAQAPALDELLSYQGETALEIPAAVPALVETYPDLEQDRKPAKLISNANGARVIGGVRFERDAQTNTYAWRDLSIEDDKLEEVYFGYRSGGTGHNFLLFTFKDGAKSDGKTVRGFVAEVLPWKKKGEEFEPFTAGITGKYDLVWNVVSWESFLESSIVKSKLAVDVYPLKVSREEKQRLLDEAVKESTRNYAGEKYHTFFNSCSSNALKVFSRATGHHLVVGRLLPSVVIKHLKLRGFLGARQRHDASNWKP
;
A
#
# COMPACT_ATOMS: atom_id res chain seq x y z
N MET A 1 -39.12 -20.25 -56.22
CA MET A 1 -39.50 -18.81 -56.21
C MET A 1 -38.44 -18.10 -55.38
N ARG A 2 -37.41 -17.37 -55.87
CA ARG A 2 -37.20 -16.41 -56.97
C ARG A 2 -38.08 -15.15 -56.91
N TYR A 3 -37.55 -14.09 -56.28
CA TYR A 3 -37.61 -12.63 -56.56
C TYR A 3 -36.44 -12.01 -55.72
N CYS A 4 -35.38 -11.31 -56.18
CA CYS A 4 -35.21 -10.12 -57.06
C CYS A 4 -35.96 -8.89 -56.48
N VAL A 5 -35.45 -7.68 -56.21
CA VAL A 5 -34.29 -6.86 -56.66
C VAL A 5 -33.97 -5.76 -55.61
N SER A 6 -32.68 -5.40 -55.51
CA SER A 6 -32.01 -4.13 -55.13
C SER A 6 -32.84 -2.83 -54.93
N ILE A 7 -32.41 -1.96 -54.01
CA ILE A 7 -32.13 -0.51 -54.26
C ILE A 7 -31.09 0.04 -53.24
N LEU A 8 -30.08 0.72 -53.80
CA LEU A 8 -29.06 1.56 -53.15
C LEU A 8 -29.65 2.68 -52.27
N ARG A 9 -28.94 3.04 -51.18
CA ARG A 9 -28.56 4.45 -50.93
C ARG A 9 -27.38 4.55 -49.96
N LYS A 10 -26.26 5.04 -50.49
CA LYS A 10 -25.12 5.57 -49.74
C LYS A 10 -25.57 6.86 -49.04
N LEU A 11 -25.25 7.01 -47.76
CA LEU A 11 -25.25 8.32 -47.11
C LEU A 11 -23.96 8.48 -46.31
N THR A 12 -22.99 9.13 -46.96
CA THR A 12 -21.76 9.63 -46.35
C THR A 12 -22.09 10.97 -45.71
N ILE A 13 -21.98 11.09 -44.38
CA ILE A 13 -22.00 12.39 -43.70
C ILE A 13 -20.59 12.66 -43.20
N LEU A 14 -19.87 13.44 -44.01
CA LEU A 14 -18.59 14.05 -43.70
C LEU A 14 -18.89 15.29 -42.85
N SER A 15 -18.67 15.22 -41.54
CA SER A 15 -18.79 16.40 -40.65
C SER A 15 -17.43 17.07 -40.57
N VAL A 16 -17.27 18.14 -41.34
CA VAL A 16 -16.12 19.05 -41.32
C VAL A 16 -16.27 19.98 -40.12
N LEU A 17 -15.38 19.87 -39.14
CA LEU A 17 -15.23 20.86 -38.07
C LEU A 17 -14.16 21.89 -38.47
N PRO A 18 -14.32 23.17 -38.11
CA PRO A 18 -13.45 24.24 -38.55
C PRO A 18 -12.08 24.22 -37.85
N LEU A 19 -11.07 24.54 -38.66
CA LEU A 19 -9.72 24.92 -38.25
C LEU A 19 -9.78 26.17 -37.36
N PHE A 20 -9.31 26.06 -36.12
CA PHE A 20 -8.85 27.21 -35.35
C PHE A 20 -7.33 27.31 -35.48
N THR A 21 -6.90 28.27 -36.29
CA THR A 21 -5.54 28.82 -36.30
C THR A 21 -5.41 29.84 -35.17
N ALA A 22 -4.55 29.56 -34.19
CA ALA A 22 -3.97 30.58 -33.32
C ALA A 22 -2.45 30.38 -33.33
N ALA A 23 -1.77 31.28 -34.05
CA ALA A 23 -0.33 31.43 -33.99
C ALA A 23 0.03 32.15 -32.67
N ALA A 24 0.79 31.49 -31.81
CA ALA A 24 1.50 32.14 -30.73
C ALA A 24 2.99 31.79 -30.90
N SER A 25 3.75 32.77 -31.37
CA SER A 25 5.20 32.75 -31.45
C SER A 25 5.78 32.72 -30.04
N ALA A 26 6.24 31.56 -29.58
CA ALA A 26 7.15 31.48 -28.45
C ALA A 26 8.59 31.52 -29.00
N GLN A 27 9.24 32.68 -28.83
CA GLN A 27 10.69 32.81 -29.01
C GLN A 27 11.40 31.89 -28.03
N ALA A 28 12.27 31.02 -28.56
CA ALA A 28 13.26 30.32 -27.76
C ALA A 28 14.29 31.34 -27.24
N PRO A 29 14.64 31.34 -25.93
CA PRO A 29 15.74 32.16 -25.47
C PRO A 29 17.07 31.58 -25.99
N ALA A 30 17.97 32.50 -26.34
CA ALA A 30 19.25 32.24 -26.95
C ALA A 30 20.21 31.52 -25.98
N LEU A 31 21.00 30.61 -26.54
CA LEU A 31 22.02 29.77 -25.90
C LEU A 31 23.25 30.55 -25.36
N ASP A 32 23.21 31.89 -25.35
CA ASP A 32 24.32 32.75 -24.91
C ASP A 32 24.19 33.27 -23.47
N GLU A 33 23.09 32.98 -22.77
CA GLU A 33 22.89 33.37 -21.35
C GLU A 33 23.33 32.28 -20.36
N LEU A 34 23.99 31.22 -20.85
CA LEU A 34 24.41 30.04 -20.08
C LEU A 34 25.92 30.00 -19.76
N LEU A 35 26.66 31.05 -20.09
CA LEU A 35 28.13 31.10 -19.94
C LEU A 35 28.67 32.27 -19.10
N SER A 36 27.82 32.98 -18.36
CA SER A 36 28.25 34.00 -17.40
C SER A 36 27.60 33.83 -16.04
N TYR A 37 28.07 32.86 -15.26
CA TYR A 37 27.89 32.88 -13.81
C TYR A 37 29.20 32.52 -13.11
N GLN A 38 29.87 33.55 -12.61
CA GLN A 38 31.02 33.44 -11.71
C GLN A 38 30.51 33.30 -10.27
N GLY A 39 31.02 32.29 -9.57
CA GLY A 39 31.42 32.35 -8.16
C GLY A 39 30.38 32.64 -7.07
N GLU A 40 30.32 31.71 -6.11
CA GLU A 40 29.93 31.90 -4.70
C GLU A 40 28.45 31.93 -4.36
N THR A 41 27.92 30.78 -3.94
CA THR A 41 27.81 30.42 -2.52
C THR A 41 27.22 29.01 -2.44
N ALA A 42 27.79 28.15 -1.59
CA ALA A 42 27.22 26.85 -1.32
C ALA A 42 25.78 27.04 -0.83
N LEU A 43 24.81 26.47 -1.54
CA LEU A 43 23.44 26.35 -1.06
C LEU A 43 23.50 25.57 0.26
N GLU A 44 23.40 26.29 1.38
CA GLU A 44 23.08 25.70 2.67
C GLU A 44 21.78 24.92 2.49
N ILE A 45 21.87 23.59 2.54
CA ILE A 45 20.70 22.74 2.70
C ILE A 45 20.08 23.18 4.03
N PRO A 46 18.87 23.77 4.05
CA PRO A 46 18.26 24.16 5.31
C PRO A 46 18.17 22.91 6.19
N ALA A 47 18.71 23.03 7.40
CA ALA A 47 18.63 21.98 8.41
C ALA A 47 17.19 21.48 8.49
N ALA A 48 17.02 20.15 8.49
CA ALA A 48 15.72 19.51 8.57
C ALA A 48 14.90 20.15 9.69
N VAL A 49 13.80 20.80 9.32
CA VAL A 49 12.81 21.27 10.28
C VAL A 49 12.43 20.05 11.12
N PRO A 50 12.55 20.08 12.46
CA PRO A 50 12.16 18.94 13.27
C PRO A 50 10.70 18.63 12.94
N ALA A 51 10.48 17.46 12.33
CA ALA A 51 9.16 17.01 11.99
C ALA A 51 8.34 17.04 13.28
N LEU A 52 7.25 17.82 13.30
CA LEU A 52 6.32 17.83 14.41
C LEU A 52 5.93 16.36 14.65
N VAL A 53 6.29 15.82 15.81
CA VAL A 53 5.97 14.44 16.14
C VAL A 53 4.45 14.40 16.27
N GLU A 54 3.79 13.98 15.19
CA GLU A 54 2.35 13.80 15.18
C GLU A 54 2.03 12.73 16.23
N THR A 55 1.42 13.16 17.33
CA THR A 55 1.05 12.30 18.46
C THR A 55 -0.46 12.16 18.48
N TYR A 56 -0.93 10.93 18.69
CA TYR A 56 -2.35 10.62 18.80
C TYR A 56 -2.62 10.05 20.19
N PRO A 57 -2.46 10.84 21.28
CA PRO A 57 -2.33 10.32 22.64
C PRO A 57 -3.51 9.44 23.11
N ASP A 58 -4.70 9.70 22.59
CA ASP A 58 -5.92 8.97 22.93
C ASP A 58 -6.09 7.66 22.16
N LEU A 59 -5.34 7.46 21.07
CA LEU A 59 -5.43 6.30 20.20
C LEU A 59 -4.37 5.26 20.53
N GLU A 60 -4.52 4.05 19.98
CA GLU A 60 -3.49 3.04 20.06
C GLU A 60 -2.20 3.49 19.35
N GLN A 61 -1.08 3.40 20.07
CA GLN A 61 0.24 3.88 19.63
C GLN A 61 1.00 2.86 18.77
N ASP A 62 0.41 1.70 18.49
CA ASP A 62 0.98 0.69 17.61
C ASP A 62 0.58 0.90 16.14
N ARG A 63 -0.13 1.99 15.84
CA ARG A 63 -0.63 2.36 14.51
C ARG A 63 -0.33 3.82 14.23
N LYS A 64 0.09 4.10 13.00
CA LYS A 64 0.32 5.46 12.52
C LYS A 64 0.11 5.49 11.00
N PRO A 65 -0.50 6.56 10.44
CA PRO A 65 -0.55 6.75 9.00
C PRO A 65 0.86 6.87 8.41
N ALA A 66 1.13 6.11 7.35
CA ALA A 66 2.35 6.26 6.58
C ALA A 66 2.26 7.46 5.63
N LYS A 67 3.42 7.99 5.22
CA LYS A 67 3.53 9.09 4.25
C LYS A 67 4.58 8.75 3.20
N LEU A 68 4.30 9.07 1.94
CA LEU A 68 5.31 8.95 0.89
C LEU A 68 6.16 10.22 0.94
N ILE A 69 7.42 10.09 1.35
CA ILE A 69 8.37 11.20 1.50
C ILE A 69 8.99 11.54 0.15
N SER A 70 9.39 10.52 -0.60
CA SER A 70 9.97 10.69 -1.94
C SER A 70 9.65 9.50 -2.84
N ASN A 71 9.60 9.76 -4.14
CA ASN A 71 9.46 8.76 -5.19
C ASN A 71 10.18 9.27 -6.45
N ALA A 72 11.36 8.75 -6.72
CA ALA A 72 12.18 9.14 -7.88
C ALA A 72 12.94 7.93 -8.42
N ASN A 73 12.91 7.74 -9.74
CA ASN A 73 13.71 6.72 -10.44
C ASN A 73 13.55 5.29 -9.89
N GLY A 74 12.35 4.92 -9.44
CA GLY A 74 12.09 3.58 -8.86
C GLY A 74 12.60 3.40 -7.43
N ALA A 75 13.11 4.45 -6.79
CA ALA A 75 13.43 4.48 -5.37
C ALA A 75 12.36 5.28 -4.62
N ARG A 76 11.86 4.72 -3.51
CA ARG A 76 10.79 5.33 -2.69
C ARG A 76 11.20 5.37 -1.24
N VAL A 77 10.87 6.47 -0.56
CA VAL A 77 11.02 6.61 0.89
C VAL A 77 9.64 6.74 1.51
N ILE A 78 9.29 5.79 2.37
CA ILE A 78 8.02 5.74 3.09
C ILE A 78 8.29 6.11 4.54
N GLY A 79 7.74 7.22 4.99
CA GLY A 79 7.82 7.67 6.38
C GLY A 79 6.70 7.12 7.25
N GLY A 80 6.95 7.08 8.55
CA GLY A 80 5.98 6.59 9.52
C GLY A 80 5.82 5.06 9.49
N VAL A 81 6.90 4.34 9.16
CA VAL A 81 6.91 2.87 9.18
C VAL A 81 7.25 2.39 10.58
N ARG A 82 6.50 1.40 11.09
CA ARG A 82 6.73 0.81 12.42
C ARG A 82 7.85 -0.23 12.37
N PHE A 83 8.77 -0.16 13.32
CA PHE A 83 9.88 -1.11 13.48
C PHE A 83 9.84 -1.79 14.85
N GLU A 84 10.99 -2.13 15.42
CA GLU A 84 11.10 -2.85 16.69
C GLU A 84 10.39 -2.13 17.83
N ARG A 85 9.92 -2.94 18.79
CA ARG A 85 9.39 -2.47 20.05
C ARG A 85 10.52 -2.40 21.07
N ASP A 86 10.65 -1.28 21.74
CA ASP A 86 11.42 -1.18 22.96
C ASP A 86 10.69 -1.93 24.08
N ALA A 87 11.33 -2.97 24.61
CA ALA A 87 10.70 -3.85 25.60
C ALA A 87 10.48 -3.19 26.96
N GLN A 88 11.28 -2.18 27.31
CA GLN A 88 11.27 -1.53 28.63
C GLN A 88 10.14 -0.49 28.70
N THR A 89 10.05 0.33 27.66
CA THR A 89 9.05 1.41 27.54
C THR A 89 7.76 0.93 26.88
N ASN A 90 7.78 -0.25 26.25
CA ASN A 90 6.67 -0.80 25.47
C ASN A 90 6.23 0.14 24.33
N THR A 91 7.19 0.82 23.71
CA THR A 91 6.97 1.76 22.60
C THR A 91 7.57 1.23 21.31
N TYR A 92 6.94 1.52 20.17
CA TYR A 92 7.47 1.15 18.86
C TYR A 92 8.35 2.25 18.29
N ALA A 93 9.45 1.87 17.65
CA ALA A 93 10.23 2.77 16.81
C ALA A 93 9.46 3.08 15.51
N TRP A 94 9.47 4.34 15.10
CA TRP A 94 8.88 4.83 13.86
C TRP A 94 9.97 5.49 13.04
N ARG A 95 10.21 5.01 11.83
CA ARG A 95 11.31 5.48 10.96
C ARG A 95 10.87 5.55 9.51
N ASP A 96 11.78 6.04 8.68
CA ASP A 96 11.64 6.04 7.24
C ASP A 96 12.19 4.72 6.67
N LEU A 97 11.51 4.20 5.66
CA LEU A 97 11.87 2.98 4.94
C LEU A 97 12.13 3.32 3.47
N SER A 98 13.36 3.09 3.03
CA SER A 98 13.77 3.18 1.63
C SER A 98 13.62 1.83 0.94
N ILE A 99 12.92 1.83 -0.19
CA ILE A 99 12.73 0.66 -1.06
C ILE A 99 13.15 0.98 -2.49
N GLU A 100 13.59 -0.05 -3.20
CA GLU A 100 13.94 -0.01 -4.62
C GLU A 100 13.02 -0.99 -5.37
N ASP A 101 12.26 -0.48 -6.34
CA ASP A 101 11.21 -1.25 -7.03
C ASP A 101 11.76 -2.42 -7.85
N ASP A 102 12.95 -2.24 -8.44
CA ASP A 102 13.67 -3.28 -9.20
C ASP A 102 14.14 -4.43 -8.29
N LYS A 103 14.36 -4.15 -6.99
CA LYS A 103 14.73 -5.13 -5.96
C LYS A 103 13.55 -5.88 -5.37
N LEU A 104 12.31 -5.50 -5.67
CA LEU A 104 11.13 -6.24 -5.24
C LEU A 104 11.28 -7.72 -5.65
N GLU A 105 11.25 -8.63 -4.69
CA GLU A 105 11.47 -10.05 -4.89
C GLU A 105 10.14 -10.79 -5.00
N GLU A 106 9.31 -10.66 -3.97
CA GLU A 106 8.07 -11.41 -3.84
C GLU A 106 6.99 -10.59 -3.16
N VAL A 107 5.73 -10.85 -3.53
CA VAL A 107 4.55 -10.28 -2.88
C VAL A 107 3.72 -11.42 -2.31
N TYR A 108 3.30 -11.27 -1.07
CA TYR A 108 2.51 -12.28 -0.37
C TYR A 108 1.16 -11.72 0.01
N PHE A 109 0.14 -12.57 -0.09
CA PHE A 109 -1.12 -12.34 0.57
C PHE A 109 -1.08 -13.00 1.95
N GLY A 110 -1.36 -12.22 2.99
CA GLY A 110 -1.21 -12.62 4.38
C GLY A 110 -2.52 -12.92 5.10
N TYR A 111 -2.43 -13.75 6.13
CA TYR A 111 -3.47 -14.01 7.10
C TYR A 111 -2.88 -14.13 8.51
N ARG A 112 -3.31 -13.28 9.45
CA ARG A 112 -3.03 -13.44 10.88
C ARG A 112 -4.25 -14.03 11.58
N SER A 113 -4.03 -15.07 12.38
CA SER A 113 -5.07 -15.68 13.20
C SER A 113 -5.51 -14.73 14.31
N GLY A 114 -6.78 -14.70 14.70
CA GLY A 114 -7.27 -13.93 15.84
C GLY A 114 -8.62 -13.26 15.57
N GLY A 115 -9.60 -13.44 16.45
CA GLY A 115 -10.98 -13.00 16.23
C GLY A 115 -11.52 -13.49 14.88
N THR A 116 -11.96 -12.57 14.02
CA THR A 116 -12.42 -12.83 12.64
C THR A 116 -11.28 -13.09 11.64
N GLY A 117 -10.02 -13.02 12.08
CA GLY A 117 -8.82 -13.02 11.26
C GLY A 117 -8.45 -11.63 10.74
N HIS A 118 -7.30 -11.54 10.08
CA HIS A 118 -6.80 -10.29 9.50
C HIS A 118 -6.00 -10.55 8.23
N ASN A 119 -6.34 -9.89 7.12
CA ASN A 119 -5.57 -9.96 5.88
C ASN A 119 -4.67 -8.74 5.69
N PHE A 120 -3.54 -8.96 5.02
CA PHE A 120 -2.56 -7.93 4.72
C PHE A 120 -1.77 -8.30 3.46
N LEU A 121 -0.99 -7.35 2.94
CA LEU A 121 -0.01 -7.59 1.88
C LEU A 121 1.40 -7.46 2.45
N LEU A 122 2.28 -8.37 2.08
CA LEU A 122 3.70 -8.35 2.45
C LEU A 122 4.54 -8.24 1.17
N PHE A 123 5.52 -7.35 1.18
CA PHE A 123 6.47 -7.12 0.08
C PHE A 123 7.88 -7.41 0.58
N THR A 124 8.62 -8.29 -0.10
CA THR A 124 10.03 -8.59 0.23
C THR A 124 10.96 -8.14 -0.89
N PHE A 125 12.22 -7.85 -0.54
CA PHE A 125 13.21 -7.30 -1.46
C PHE A 125 14.50 -8.12 -1.39
N LYS A 126 15.16 -8.36 -2.53
CA LYS A 126 16.33 -9.25 -2.63
C LYS A 126 17.48 -8.88 -1.68
N ASP A 127 17.74 -7.57 -1.54
CA ASP A 127 18.78 -7.02 -0.68
C ASP A 127 18.20 -6.36 0.59
N GLY A 128 16.92 -6.64 0.86
CA GLY A 128 16.09 -5.99 1.85
C GLY A 128 15.77 -4.52 1.55
N ALA A 129 14.89 -3.95 2.37
CA ALA A 129 14.60 -2.53 2.42
C ALA A 129 15.45 -1.85 3.49
N LYS A 130 15.84 -0.59 3.30
CA LYS A 130 16.79 0.11 4.18
C LYS A 130 16.07 1.08 5.11
N SER A 131 16.50 1.18 6.36
CA SER A 131 15.99 2.15 7.33
C SER A 131 17.06 2.43 8.39
N ASP A 132 17.47 3.68 8.56
CA ASP A 132 18.46 4.12 9.57
C ASP A 132 19.69 3.20 9.69
N GLY A 133 20.31 2.87 8.55
CA GLY A 133 21.48 1.98 8.49
C GLY A 133 21.18 0.48 8.73
N LYS A 134 19.93 0.12 9.01
CA LYS A 134 19.46 -1.26 9.11
C LYS A 134 18.86 -1.73 7.79
N THR A 135 18.87 -3.05 7.60
CA THR A 135 18.19 -3.73 6.51
C THR A 135 17.09 -4.60 7.08
N VAL A 136 15.87 -4.44 6.59
CA VAL A 136 14.73 -5.30 6.92
C VAL A 136 14.33 -6.11 5.70
N ARG A 137 13.76 -7.29 5.89
CA ARG A 137 13.42 -8.17 4.76
C ARG A 137 12.37 -7.56 3.83
N GLY A 138 11.49 -6.73 4.39
CA GLY A 138 10.34 -6.21 3.71
C GLY A 138 9.40 -5.47 4.65
N PHE A 139 8.23 -5.11 4.12
CA PHE A 139 7.19 -4.45 4.90
C PHE A 139 5.81 -5.05 4.63
N VAL A 140 4.94 -4.89 5.62
CA VAL A 140 3.53 -5.21 5.58
C VAL A 140 2.73 -3.92 5.41
N ALA A 141 1.81 -3.92 4.45
CA ALA A 141 0.75 -2.93 4.34
C ALA A 141 -0.55 -3.56 4.84
N GLU A 142 -1.10 -3.01 5.92
CA GLU A 142 -2.32 -3.50 6.56
C GLU A 142 -3.30 -2.36 6.85
N VAL A 143 -4.59 -2.70 6.85
CA VAL A 143 -5.66 -1.78 7.27
C VAL A 143 -6.23 -2.22 8.59
N LEU A 144 -6.27 -1.30 9.54
CA LEU A 144 -6.71 -1.56 10.90
C LEU A 144 -7.79 -0.55 11.30
N PRO A 145 -8.72 -0.93 12.20
CA PRO A 145 -9.49 0.06 12.94
C PRO A 145 -8.52 0.89 13.79
N TRP A 146 -8.74 2.18 14.02
CA TRP A 146 -7.94 2.96 14.96
C TRP A 146 -8.76 3.17 16.23
N LYS A 147 -8.42 2.40 17.25
CA LYS A 147 -9.17 2.36 18.51
C LYS A 147 -8.55 3.30 19.53
N LYS A 148 -9.32 3.65 20.55
CA LYS A 148 -8.78 4.32 21.73
C LYS A 148 -7.82 3.38 22.47
N LYS A 149 -6.87 3.97 23.19
CA LYS A 149 -5.93 3.20 24.01
C LYS A 149 -6.69 2.33 25.03
N GLY A 150 -6.39 1.02 25.04
CA GLY A 150 -7.01 0.06 25.95
C GLY A 150 -8.40 -0.43 25.56
N GLU A 151 -8.99 0.11 24.49
CA GLU A 151 -10.30 -0.33 24.00
C GLU A 151 -10.18 -1.68 23.26
N GLU A 152 -11.06 -2.63 23.56
CA GLU A 152 -11.14 -3.88 22.81
C GLU A 152 -11.79 -3.69 21.43
N PHE A 153 -11.38 -4.48 20.44
CA PHE A 153 -11.97 -4.40 19.12
C PHE A 153 -13.26 -5.21 19.04
N GLU A 154 -14.37 -4.55 18.71
CA GLU A 154 -15.65 -5.23 18.49
C GLU A 154 -16.04 -5.22 17.00
N PRO A 155 -15.72 -6.28 16.23
CA PRO A 155 -15.92 -6.27 14.78
C PRO A 155 -17.38 -6.19 14.34
N PHE A 156 -18.32 -6.76 15.10
CA PHE A 156 -19.72 -6.87 14.67
C PHE A 156 -20.62 -5.77 15.23
N THR A 157 -20.36 -5.26 16.43
CA THR A 157 -21.12 -4.15 17.03
C THR A 157 -20.55 -2.81 16.56
N ALA A 158 -19.29 -2.52 16.89
CA ALA A 158 -18.65 -1.24 16.56
C ALA A 158 -18.11 -1.18 15.13
N GLY A 159 -17.59 -2.30 14.61
CA GLY A 159 -17.01 -2.36 13.28
C GLY A 159 -18.03 -2.29 12.15
N ILE A 160 -19.29 -2.66 12.37
CA ILE A 160 -20.37 -2.49 11.35
C ILE A 160 -20.96 -1.08 11.40
N THR A 161 -20.98 -0.43 12.57
CA THR A 161 -21.51 0.93 12.71
C THR A 161 -20.51 2.01 12.32
N GLY A 162 -19.28 1.65 11.93
CA GLY A 162 -18.24 2.61 11.57
C GLY A 162 -17.71 3.44 12.76
N LYS A 163 -17.71 2.85 13.97
CA LYS A 163 -17.24 3.55 15.18
C LYS A 163 -15.77 3.96 15.09
N TYR A 164 -14.94 3.10 14.50
CA TYR A 164 -13.50 3.29 14.45
C TYR A 164 -13.08 4.03 13.18
N ASP A 165 -12.13 4.96 13.33
CA ASP A 165 -11.42 5.49 12.17
C ASP A 165 -10.62 4.40 11.48
N LEU A 166 -10.41 4.54 10.18
CA LEU A 166 -9.57 3.63 9.42
C LEU A 166 -8.13 4.15 9.38
N VAL A 167 -7.18 3.25 9.61
CA VAL A 167 -5.75 3.55 9.45
C VAL A 167 -5.10 2.52 8.54
N TRP A 168 -4.38 3.01 7.53
CA TRP A 168 -3.37 2.21 6.82
C TRP A 168 -2.08 2.28 7.61
N ASN A 169 -1.59 1.11 8.00
CA ASN A 169 -0.36 0.97 8.75
C ASN A 169 0.67 0.30 7.84
N VAL A 170 1.88 0.85 7.84
CA VAL A 170 3.04 0.24 7.20
C VAL A 170 4.02 -0.16 8.29
N VAL A 171 4.39 -1.42 8.32
CA VAL A 171 5.26 -1.96 9.37
C VAL A 171 6.33 -2.85 8.77
N SER A 172 7.53 -2.89 9.36
CA SER A 172 8.53 -3.87 8.96
C SER A 172 8.01 -5.28 9.23
N TRP A 173 8.46 -6.24 8.43
CA TRP A 173 8.03 -7.63 8.58
C TRP A 173 8.37 -8.19 9.97
N GLU A 174 9.54 -7.83 10.50
CA GLU A 174 10.03 -8.23 11.81
C GLU A 174 9.17 -7.64 12.93
N SER A 175 8.76 -6.36 12.82
CA SER A 175 7.83 -5.72 13.75
C SER A 175 6.44 -6.37 13.70
N PHE A 176 5.97 -6.72 12.50
CA PHE A 176 4.71 -7.41 12.33
C PHE A 176 4.71 -8.77 13.05
N LEU A 177 5.77 -9.56 12.87
CA LEU A 177 5.91 -10.87 13.51
C LEU A 177 6.10 -10.76 15.03
N GLU A 178 6.88 -9.79 15.54
CA GLU A 178 7.01 -9.53 16.99
C GLU A 178 5.63 -9.26 17.60
N SER A 179 4.89 -8.30 17.04
CA SER A 179 3.58 -7.91 17.58
C SER A 179 2.54 -9.02 17.48
N SER A 180 2.60 -9.83 16.42
CA SER A 180 1.63 -10.92 16.19
C SER A 180 1.95 -12.15 17.04
N ILE A 181 3.18 -12.65 16.96
CA ILE A 181 3.57 -13.93 17.56
C ILE A 181 3.99 -13.74 19.01
N VAL A 182 4.87 -12.80 19.29
CA VAL A 182 5.46 -12.65 20.63
C VAL A 182 4.46 -12.03 21.58
N LYS A 183 3.88 -10.89 21.20
CA LYS A 183 2.95 -10.13 22.04
C LYS A 183 1.55 -10.73 22.04
N SER A 184 1.00 -11.03 20.87
CA SER A 184 -0.41 -11.43 20.75
C SER A 184 -0.62 -12.95 20.73
N LYS A 185 0.45 -13.75 20.69
CA LYS A 185 0.39 -15.23 20.60
C LYS A 185 -0.42 -15.74 19.40
N LEU A 186 -0.40 -14.99 18.30
CA LEU A 186 -1.12 -15.27 17.07
C LEU A 186 -0.19 -15.88 16.03
N ALA A 187 -0.71 -16.81 15.23
CA ALA A 187 -0.02 -17.31 14.06
C ALA A 187 -0.23 -16.39 12.85
N VAL A 188 0.77 -16.38 11.96
CA VAL A 188 0.77 -15.63 10.72
C VAL A 188 1.06 -16.59 9.57
N ASP A 189 0.11 -16.73 8.66
CA ASP A 189 0.28 -17.48 7.42
C ASP A 189 0.48 -16.50 6.26
N VAL A 190 1.52 -16.67 5.46
CA VAL A 190 1.74 -15.91 4.22
C VAL A 190 1.75 -16.86 3.01
N TYR A 191 1.24 -16.36 1.89
CA TYR A 191 1.10 -17.11 0.66
C TYR A 191 1.72 -16.29 -0.48
N PRO A 192 2.80 -16.76 -1.12
CA PRO A 192 3.35 -16.09 -2.30
C PRO A 192 2.26 -15.91 -3.36
N LEU A 193 2.15 -14.73 -3.95
CA LEU A 193 1.20 -14.47 -5.02
C LEU A 193 1.73 -15.02 -6.35
N LYS A 194 0.92 -15.85 -7.00
CA LYS A 194 1.18 -16.39 -8.34
C LYS A 194 0.72 -15.39 -9.39
N VAL A 195 1.45 -14.30 -9.50
CA VAL A 195 1.22 -13.20 -10.44
C VAL A 195 2.53 -12.84 -11.15
N SER A 196 2.44 -12.18 -12.30
CA SER A 196 3.60 -11.78 -13.11
C SER A 196 4.49 -10.78 -12.38
N ARG A 197 5.73 -10.58 -12.86
CA ARG A 197 6.65 -9.58 -12.30
C ARG A 197 6.04 -8.18 -12.36
N GLU A 198 5.40 -7.86 -13.47
CA GLU A 198 4.74 -6.57 -13.72
C GLU A 198 3.53 -6.38 -12.79
N GLU A 199 2.78 -7.45 -12.53
CA GLU A 199 1.69 -7.42 -11.54
C GLU A 199 2.21 -7.21 -10.12
N LYS A 200 3.34 -7.81 -9.74
CA LYS A 200 4.00 -7.56 -8.45
C LYS A 200 4.40 -6.09 -8.30
N GLN A 201 4.93 -5.47 -9.35
CA GLN A 201 5.26 -4.04 -9.35
C GLN A 201 4.01 -3.18 -9.20
N ARG A 202 2.95 -3.45 -9.96
CA ARG A 202 1.67 -2.73 -9.81
C ARG A 202 1.03 -2.92 -8.43
N LEU A 203 1.20 -4.10 -7.82
CA LEU A 203 0.75 -4.36 -6.44
C LEU A 203 1.51 -3.47 -5.45
N LEU A 204 2.82 -3.32 -5.62
CA LEU A 204 3.63 -2.43 -4.80
C LEU A 204 3.17 -0.98 -4.98
N ASP A 205 2.93 -0.54 -6.22
CA ASP A 205 2.45 0.80 -6.54
C ASP A 205 1.12 1.13 -5.87
N GLU A 206 0.13 0.27 -6.06
CA GLU A 206 -1.19 0.46 -5.48
C GLU A 206 -1.16 0.34 -3.95
N ALA A 207 -0.33 -0.54 -3.38
CA ALA A 207 -0.19 -0.65 -1.93
C ALA A 207 0.48 0.59 -1.32
N VAL A 208 1.56 1.10 -1.91
CA VAL A 208 2.22 2.33 -1.44
C VAL A 208 1.25 3.49 -1.56
N LYS A 209 0.65 3.71 -2.75
CA LYS A 209 -0.34 4.76 -2.98
C LYS A 209 -1.50 4.72 -1.99
N GLU A 210 -2.09 3.55 -1.78
CA GLU A 210 -3.20 3.40 -0.84
C GLU A 210 -2.73 3.53 0.61
N SER A 211 -1.53 3.10 0.99
CA SER A 211 -1.07 3.21 2.38
C SER A 211 -0.61 4.61 2.78
N THR A 212 -0.24 5.45 1.82
CA THR A 212 0.29 6.80 2.08
C THR A 212 -0.68 7.94 1.73
N ARG A 213 -1.89 7.63 1.26
CA ARG A 213 -2.92 8.67 1.05
C ARG A 213 -3.56 9.09 2.37
N ASN A 214 -4.19 10.26 2.38
CA ASN A 214 -4.94 10.73 3.54
C ASN A 214 -6.30 9.99 3.63
N TYR A 215 -6.60 9.43 4.81
CA TYR A 215 -7.86 8.76 5.16
C TYR A 215 -8.66 9.49 6.24
N ALA A 216 -8.30 10.74 6.57
CA ALA A 216 -9.01 11.50 7.59
C ALA A 216 -10.52 11.50 7.33
N GLY A 217 -11.30 11.06 8.32
CA GLY A 217 -12.75 10.94 8.23
C GLY A 217 -13.28 9.62 7.64
N GLU A 218 -12.43 8.78 7.04
CA GLU A 218 -12.84 7.44 6.61
C GLU A 218 -12.98 6.49 7.80
N LYS A 219 -14.10 5.76 7.82
CA LYS A 219 -14.40 4.80 8.89
C LYS A 219 -14.05 3.38 8.49
N TYR A 220 -13.55 2.64 9.46
CA TYR A 220 -13.38 1.20 9.32
C TYR A 220 -14.76 0.54 9.31
N HIS A 221 -15.00 -0.31 8.32
CA HIS A 221 -16.20 -1.12 8.25
C HIS A 221 -15.86 -2.59 7.98
N THR A 222 -16.24 -3.49 8.90
CA THR A 222 -15.85 -4.92 8.91
C THR A 222 -15.96 -5.63 7.55
N PHE A 223 -17.00 -5.34 6.76
CA PHE A 223 -17.23 -6.00 5.48
C PHE A 223 -16.86 -5.22 4.21
N PHE A 224 -16.72 -3.89 4.31
CA PHE A 224 -16.69 -3.01 3.13
C PHE A 224 -15.46 -2.10 3.11
N ASN A 225 -14.96 -1.70 4.28
CA ASN A 225 -13.75 -0.90 4.43
C ASN A 225 -12.89 -1.51 5.55
N SER A 226 -12.36 -2.70 5.30
CA SER A 226 -11.63 -3.51 6.28
C SER A 226 -10.28 -3.97 5.73
N CYS A 227 -9.53 -4.71 6.56
CA CYS A 227 -8.28 -5.37 6.16
C CYS A 227 -8.44 -6.21 4.89
N SER A 228 -9.50 -7.01 4.79
CA SER A 228 -9.77 -7.89 3.66
C SER A 228 -10.21 -7.12 2.41
N SER A 229 -11.18 -6.20 2.52
CA SER A 229 -11.68 -5.49 1.34
C SER A 229 -10.60 -4.57 0.75
N ASN A 230 -9.77 -3.96 1.58
CA ASN A 230 -8.68 -3.10 1.11
C ASN A 230 -7.53 -3.90 0.47
N ALA A 231 -7.12 -5.04 1.05
CA ALA A 231 -6.14 -5.92 0.41
C ALA A 231 -6.64 -6.45 -0.95
N LEU A 232 -7.93 -6.82 -1.04
CA LEU A 232 -8.57 -7.22 -2.29
C LEU A 232 -8.72 -6.08 -3.30
N LYS A 233 -8.97 -4.85 -2.83
CA LYS A 233 -9.01 -3.64 -3.67
C LYS A 233 -7.66 -3.42 -4.35
N VAL A 234 -6.57 -3.43 -3.58
CA VAL A 234 -5.20 -3.31 -4.11
C VAL A 234 -4.92 -4.44 -5.11
N PHE A 235 -5.24 -5.68 -4.73
CA PHE A 235 -5.08 -6.83 -5.62
C PHE A 235 -5.83 -6.66 -6.95
N SER A 236 -7.11 -6.30 -6.89
CA SER A 236 -7.97 -6.19 -8.06
C SER A 236 -7.52 -5.06 -8.99
N ARG A 237 -7.08 -3.93 -8.44
CA ARG A 237 -6.56 -2.80 -9.24
C ARG A 237 -5.23 -3.13 -9.92
N ALA A 238 -4.33 -3.80 -9.21
CA ALA A 238 -3.00 -4.12 -9.74
C ALA A 238 -3.02 -5.22 -10.80
N THR A 239 -3.92 -6.21 -10.66
CA THR A 239 -3.97 -7.39 -11.54
C THR A 239 -5.07 -7.32 -12.60
N GLY A 240 -6.06 -6.44 -12.43
CA GLY A 240 -7.27 -6.42 -13.26
C GLY A 240 -8.23 -7.60 -12.99
N HIS A 241 -7.89 -8.50 -12.07
CA HIS A 241 -8.77 -9.59 -11.69
C HIS A 241 -9.86 -9.09 -10.75
N HIS A 242 -11.09 -9.05 -11.27
CA HIS A 242 -12.25 -8.70 -10.46
C HIS A 242 -12.59 -9.82 -9.48
N LEU A 243 -12.29 -9.56 -8.21
CA LEU A 243 -12.79 -10.35 -7.09
C LEU A 243 -13.96 -9.59 -6.46
N VAL A 244 -14.93 -10.30 -5.90
CA VAL A 244 -16.04 -9.63 -5.21
C VAL A 244 -15.48 -8.97 -3.94
N VAL A 245 -15.26 -7.65 -4.01
CA VAL A 245 -14.53 -6.85 -3.01
C VAL A 245 -15.33 -6.65 -1.70
N GLY A 246 -16.62 -6.99 -1.67
CA GLY A 246 -17.47 -6.82 -0.49
C GLY A 246 -17.87 -8.15 0.13
N ARG A 247 -17.85 -8.22 1.47
CA ARG A 247 -18.51 -9.25 2.31
C ARG A 247 -17.73 -10.53 2.60
N LEU A 248 -16.45 -10.62 2.28
CA LEU A 248 -15.67 -11.81 2.60
C LEU A 248 -14.90 -11.63 3.90
N LEU A 249 -15.15 -12.53 4.85
CA LEU A 249 -14.31 -12.68 6.03
C LEU A 249 -12.88 -13.06 5.61
N PRO A 250 -11.86 -12.68 6.39
CA PRO A 250 -10.47 -12.91 6.03
C PRO A 250 -10.09 -14.34 5.64
N SER A 251 -10.65 -15.34 6.34
CA SER A 251 -10.45 -16.76 6.02
C SER A 251 -11.09 -17.17 4.69
N VAL A 252 -12.24 -16.59 4.35
CA VAL A 252 -12.95 -16.82 3.09
C VAL A 252 -12.18 -16.23 1.92
N VAL A 253 -11.56 -15.06 2.11
CA VAL A 253 -10.68 -14.44 1.12
C VAL A 253 -9.52 -15.37 0.75
N ILE A 254 -8.83 -15.92 1.75
CA ILE A 254 -7.73 -16.89 1.51
C ILE A 254 -8.24 -18.10 0.73
N LYS A 255 -9.37 -18.69 1.12
CA LYS A 255 -9.98 -19.82 0.40
C LYS A 255 -10.29 -19.45 -1.04
N HIS A 256 -10.85 -18.26 -1.28
CA HIS A 256 -11.22 -17.80 -2.62
C HIS A 256 -10.00 -17.60 -3.53
N LEU A 257 -8.98 -16.90 -3.05
CA LEU A 257 -7.74 -16.69 -3.80
C LEU A 257 -7.02 -18.01 -4.09
N LYS A 258 -7.02 -18.94 -3.13
CA LYS A 258 -6.45 -20.29 -3.32
C LYS A 258 -7.20 -21.08 -4.38
N LEU A 259 -8.53 -21.09 -4.35
CA LEU A 259 -9.37 -21.78 -5.34
C LEU A 259 -9.18 -21.23 -6.76
N ARG A 260 -8.91 -19.93 -6.90
CA ARG A 260 -8.61 -19.30 -8.18
C ARG A 260 -7.15 -19.46 -8.62
N GLY A 261 -6.33 -20.15 -7.84
CA GLY A 261 -4.94 -20.43 -8.20
C GLY A 261 -3.96 -19.27 -7.97
N PHE A 262 -4.38 -18.18 -7.31
CA PHE A 262 -3.51 -17.02 -7.06
C PHE A 262 -2.53 -17.21 -5.91
N LEU A 263 -2.76 -18.20 -5.04
CA LEU A 263 -1.91 -18.43 -3.86
C LEU A 263 -0.94 -19.61 -4.08
N GLY A 264 0.32 -19.39 -3.67
CA GLY A 264 1.35 -20.39 -3.51
C GLY A 264 1.16 -21.29 -2.29
N ALA A 265 2.20 -22.06 -1.97
CA ALA A 265 2.20 -22.89 -0.78
C ALA A 265 2.16 -22.01 0.49
N ARG A 266 1.43 -22.46 1.50
CA ARG A 266 1.32 -21.77 2.79
C ARG A 266 2.68 -21.78 3.50
N GLN A 267 3.14 -20.61 3.90
CA GLN A 267 4.28 -20.44 4.80
C GLN A 267 3.74 -19.94 6.15
N ARG A 268 3.95 -20.72 7.22
CA ARG A 268 3.41 -20.42 8.54
C ARG A 268 4.50 -19.91 9.47
N HIS A 269 4.18 -18.88 10.23
CA HIS A 269 5.00 -18.31 11.30
C HIS A 269 4.20 -18.32 12.61
N ASP A 270 4.74 -18.93 13.64
CA ASP A 270 4.18 -18.94 15.00
C ASP A 270 5.29 -19.12 16.04
N ALA A 271 4.91 -19.29 17.31
CA ALA A 271 5.88 -19.39 18.40
C ALA A 271 6.84 -20.59 18.28
N SER A 272 6.51 -21.61 17.49
CA SER A 272 7.35 -22.80 17.31
C SER A 272 8.52 -22.57 16.35
N ASN A 273 8.43 -21.57 15.47
CA ASN A 273 9.41 -21.36 14.40
C ASN A 273 9.89 -19.91 14.25
N TRP A 274 9.40 -19.00 15.09
CA TRP A 274 9.92 -17.64 15.18
C TRP A 274 11.22 -17.61 15.98
N LYS A 275 12.27 -17.04 15.38
CA LYS A 275 13.53 -16.69 16.06
C LYS A 275 13.68 -15.17 15.97
N PRO A 276 13.83 -14.47 17.11
CA PRO A 276 14.02 -13.02 17.14
C PRO A 276 15.35 -12.59 16.51
#